data_AF-A0A090LD22-F1
#
_entry.id   AF-A0A090LD22-F1
#
_cell.length_a   1.000
_cell.length_b   1.000
_cell.length_c   1.000
_cell.angle_alpha   90.00
_cell.angle_beta   90.00
_cell.angle_gamma   90.00
#
_symmetry.space_group_name_H-M   'P 1'
#
loop_
_entity.id
_entity.type
_entity.pdbx_description
1 polymer ?
#
loop_
_entity_poly.entity_id
_entity_poly.type
_entity_poly.pdbx_seq_one_letter_code
_entity_poly.pdbx_strand_id
1 'polypeptide(L)'
;MRGRRSRQDGIKSSLRNSSSLSRYKGKNGNVFTRKTKNSQKHESNLSDDDSQGNFSVEMILAYNPESKLYLVKWETFCWSAVTWEPYENIKDCKDFIEYNKDRDKLLSKLKNTPYFCKLKPFLYPKTDEQYINIFGAFSVELAIRNCDEDLPPIYVVNWVDYQIPPEFSYVSNIIIKPKFAEDINIIDQVEPCSNCKAEKETDYCEKYKEHFLKNHINFNVKEVRMSCSDLCKCLKNPCPTRVADTGRTKRLIIAKTIDKGWGLFAGDNIKAGEFICEYAGELISRCQAVQRKNDYIFDMDYMCGHESDHFGNAKFAIDAYKYGNEGRFANHSCNPNARAISIYSQFKCEDYHKIGFFAKQSIQFGDEITIDYFGAEVESNTDRFSMVPCNCGAANCRKYIPIMDSLTKKKINGVRGDTPEVDQQGLNKLGLVELNEMFIPEKFYKVQRFSRLKKSENTPTKDKSNTATNVGDKIIEKNSSHCPDSLKKLILK
;
A
#
# COMPACT_ATOMS: atom_id res chain seq x y z
N MET A 1 -44.20 -38.71 37.51
CA MET A 1 -45.54 -39.06 37.02
C MET A 1 -45.99 -38.04 35.96
N ARG A 2 -46.38 -38.56 34.79
CA ARG A 2 -47.20 -38.01 33.69
C ARG A 2 -47.61 -36.51 33.69
N GLY A 3 -47.06 -35.76 32.71
CA GLY A 3 -47.78 -35.16 31.55
C GLY A 3 -48.69 -33.93 31.71
N ARG A 4 -48.32 -32.79 31.09
CA ARG A 4 -48.89 -32.22 29.82
C ARG A 4 -48.53 -30.73 29.59
N ARG A 5 -48.01 -30.47 28.38
CA ARG A 5 -48.25 -29.37 27.41
C ARG A 5 -47.94 -27.89 27.73
N SER A 6 -47.15 -27.36 26.77
CA SER A 6 -47.20 -26.05 26.09
C SER A 6 -46.78 -24.77 26.83
N ARG A 7 -45.61 -24.25 26.45
CA ARG A 7 -45.44 -22.88 25.90
C ARG A 7 -44.11 -22.82 25.13
N GLN A 8 -44.21 -22.52 23.84
CA GLN A 8 -43.11 -22.09 22.97
C GLN A 8 -42.96 -20.58 23.17
N ASP A 9 -41.84 -20.13 23.72
CA ASP A 9 -41.42 -18.73 23.62
C ASP A 9 -40.40 -18.64 22.49
N GLY A 10 -40.91 -18.22 21.32
CA GLY A 10 -40.10 -17.90 20.15
C GLY A 10 -39.53 -16.49 20.30
N ILE A 11 -38.24 -16.39 20.61
CA ILE A 11 -37.48 -15.16 20.40
C ILE A 11 -36.99 -15.18 18.95
N LYS A 12 -37.79 -14.59 18.07
CA LYS A 12 -37.42 -14.29 16.68
C LYS A 12 -36.40 -13.16 16.67
N SER A 13 -35.14 -13.47 16.35
CA SER A 13 -34.15 -12.49 15.93
C SER A 13 -34.54 -11.94 14.56
N SER A 14 -35.15 -10.75 14.54
CA SER A 14 -35.41 -10.02 13.30
C SER A 14 -34.09 -9.51 12.72
N LEU A 15 -33.67 -10.13 11.61
CA LEU A 15 -32.77 -9.55 10.61
C LEU A 15 -33.29 -8.15 10.23
N ARG A 16 -32.63 -7.10 10.72
CA ARG A 16 -32.81 -5.75 10.18
C ARG A 16 -31.88 -5.57 8.99
N ASN A 17 -32.43 -5.85 7.81
CA ASN A 17 -32.04 -5.16 6.60
C ASN A 17 -32.30 -3.67 6.79
N SER A 18 -31.29 -2.82 6.63
CA SER A 18 -31.48 -1.38 6.40
C SER A 18 -30.75 -0.97 5.14
N SER A 19 -31.35 -1.31 4.00
CA SER A 19 -31.30 -0.45 2.82
C SER A 19 -32.40 0.59 2.97
N SER A 20 -32.04 1.87 2.97
CA SER A 20 -32.98 2.98 2.82
C SER A 20 -32.62 3.78 1.56
N LEU A 21 -32.95 3.19 0.42
CA LEU A 21 -33.26 3.90 -0.80
C LEU A 21 -34.76 4.25 -0.74
N SER A 22 -35.07 5.53 -0.52
CA SER A 22 -36.42 6.06 -0.71
C SER A 22 -36.78 6.05 -2.20
N ARG A 23 -37.81 5.27 -2.56
CA ARG A 23 -38.44 5.26 -3.88
C ARG A 23 -39.16 6.59 -4.14
N TYR A 24 -38.88 7.19 -5.29
CA TYR A 24 -39.86 7.98 -6.03
C TYR A 24 -40.18 7.25 -7.35
N LYS A 25 -41.46 6.96 -7.58
CA LYS A 25 -41.97 6.30 -8.79
C LYS A 25 -42.09 7.32 -9.92
N GLY A 26 -41.49 7.02 -11.07
CA GLY A 26 -41.80 7.63 -12.36
C GLY A 26 -41.86 6.54 -13.43
N LYS A 27 -43.03 6.39 -14.04
CA LYS A 27 -43.38 5.35 -15.02
C LYS A 27 -42.66 5.55 -16.35
N ASN A 28 -42.11 4.49 -16.93
CA ASN A 28 -42.48 3.91 -18.23
C ASN A 28 -41.32 3.09 -18.78
N GLY A 29 -41.65 1.86 -19.22
CA GLY A 29 -40.70 0.92 -19.76
C GLY A 29 -40.21 1.29 -21.15
N ASN A 30 -39.05 0.75 -21.51
CA ASN A 30 -38.97 -0.11 -22.69
C ASN A 30 -37.71 -0.98 -22.63
N VAL A 31 -37.91 -2.21 -23.07
CA VAL A 31 -36.92 -3.21 -23.43
C VAL A 31 -36.07 -2.69 -24.60
N PHE A 32 -34.77 -2.99 -24.67
CA PHE A 32 -34.11 -3.65 -25.84
C PHE A 32 -32.57 -3.67 -25.73
N THR A 33 -32.06 -4.91 -25.77
CA THR A 33 -30.86 -5.45 -26.45
C THR A 33 -29.52 -4.71 -26.47
N ARG A 34 -28.54 -5.47 -25.96
CA ARG A 34 -27.12 -5.57 -26.35
C ARG A 34 -26.90 -5.41 -27.86
N LYS A 35 -26.07 -4.45 -28.26
CA LYS A 35 -25.27 -4.49 -29.50
C LYS A 35 -23.88 -3.93 -29.24
N THR A 36 -22.89 -4.78 -29.43
CA THR A 36 -21.48 -4.44 -29.68
C THR A 36 -21.35 -3.71 -31.02
N LYS A 37 -20.55 -2.64 -31.09
CA LYS A 37 -19.58 -2.39 -32.18
C LYS A 37 -18.71 -1.13 -31.95
N ASN A 38 -17.43 -1.36 -32.20
CA ASN A 38 -16.43 -0.50 -32.83
C ASN A 38 -15.97 0.82 -32.18
N SER A 39 -14.69 0.77 -31.82
CA SER A 39 -13.72 1.85 -31.88
C SER A 39 -13.83 2.65 -33.18
N GLN A 40 -13.99 3.97 -33.05
CA GLN A 40 -13.40 4.97 -33.94
C GLN A 40 -13.46 6.35 -33.26
N LYS A 41 -12.28 6.98 -33.15
CA LYS A 41 -11.97 8.41 -33.02
C LYS A 41 -13.06 9.35 -32.47
N HIS A 42 -12.74 10.00 -31.34
CA HIS A 42 -13.08 11.40 -31.14
C HIS A 42 -12.02 12.11 -30.29
N GLU A 43 -11.13 12.83 -30.98
CA GLU A 43 -10.54 14.06 -30.43
C GLU A 43 -11.65 15.08 -30.13
N SER A 44 -11.33 15.97 -29.20
CA SER A 44 -12.04 17.19 -28.80
C SER A 44 -13.47 17.04 -28.32
N ASN A 45 -13.65 17.16 -27.00
CA ASN A 45 -14.67 18.02 -26.38
C ASN A 45 -14.31 18.19 -24.89
N LEU A 46 -13.24 18.96 -24.61
CA LEU A 46 -13.19 19.74 -23.38
C LEU A 46 -14.33 20.76 -23.52
N SER A 47 -15.45 20.47 -22.88
CA SER A 47 -16.56 21.41 -22.84
C SER A 47 -16.20 22.52 -21.87
N ASP A 48 -16.03 23.70 -22.43
CA ASP A 48 -15.96 24.99 -21.75
C ASP A 48 -17.23 25.23 -20.90
N ASP A 49 -17.26 24.71 -19.68
CA ASP A 49 -18.28 25.10 -18.68
C ASP A 49 -17.71 25.23 -17.25
N ASP A 50 -16.44 25.64 -17.12
CA ASP A 50 -15.78 25.83 -15.82
C ASP A 50 -15.84 27.28 -15.31
N SER A 51 -16.91 27.99 -15.67
CA SER A 51 -17.15 29.39 -15.29
C SER A 51 -17.54 29.58 -13.82
N GLN A 52 -17.33 28.57 -12.96
CA GLN A 52 -17.64 28.62 -11.52
C GLN A 52 -16.47 28.37 -10.56
N GLY A 53 -15.24 28.13 -11.02
CA GLY A 53 -14.06 28.14 -10.15
C GLY A 53 -14.11 27.15 -8.97
N ASN A 54 -14.77 26.00 -9.15
CA ASN A 54 -14.85 24.95 -8.14
C ASN A 54 -13.75 23.91 -8.40
N PHE A 55 -12.85 23.73 -7.43
CA PHE A 55 -11.76 22.77 -7.51
C PHE A 55 -11.94 21.66 -6.46
N SER A 56 -11.68 20.41 -6.84
CA SER A 56 -11.72 19.28 -5.92
C SER A 56 -10.45 19.17 -5.10
N VAL A 57 -10.58 18.85 -3.81
CA VAL A 57 -9.45 18.60 -2.90
C VAL A 57 -9.01 17.15 -3.03
N GLU A 58 -7.73 16.92 -3.30
CA GLU A 58 -7.12 15.59 -3.28
C GLU A 58 -6.54 15.27 -1.90
N MET A 59 -5.96 16.26 -1.22
CA MET A 59 -5.41 16.10 0.13
C MET A 59 -5.17 17.44 0.83
N ILE A 60 -5.31 17.45 2.15
CA ILE A 60 -4.85 18.57 3.00
C ILE A 60 -3.53 18.16 3.64
N LEU A 61 -2.48 18.89 3.28
CA LEU A 61 -1.10 18.54 3.61
C LEU A 61 -0.68 19.08 4.98
N ALA A 62 -1.13 20.28 5.35
CA ALA A 62 -0.75 20.91 6.61
C ALA A 62 -1.74 21.99 7.03
N TYR A 63 -1.78 22.30 8.32
CA TYR A 63 -2.43 23.50 8.85
C TYR A 63 -1.38 24.43 9.46
N ASN A 64 -1.43 25.71 9.09
CA ASN A 64 -0.59 26.74 9.69
C ASN A 64 -1.39 27.53 10.75
N PRO A 65 -1.09 27.39 12.05
CA PRO A 65 -1.81 28.07 13.11
C PRO A 65 -1.55 29.58 13.15
N GLU A 66 -0.44 30.07 12.59
CA GLU A 66 -0.09 31.50 12.56
C GLU A 66 -0.98 32.25 11.55
N SER A 67 -1.11 31.71 10.33
CA SER A 67 -1.94 32.32 9.27
C SER A 67 -3.38 31.82 9.25
N LYS A 68 -3.69 30.73 9.97
CA LYS A 68 -4.98 30.02 9.96
C LYS A 68 -5.37 29.48 8.57
N LEU A 69 -4.38 29.13 7.76
CA LEU A 69 -4.57 28.57 6.42
C LEU A 69 -4.23 27.07 6.40
N TYR A 70 -4.83 26.36 5.45
CA TYR A 70 -4.57 24.95 5.14
C TYR A 70 -3.81 24.84 3.84
N LEU A 71 -2.77 24.00 3.80
CA LEU A 71 -2.03 23.71 2.58
C LEU A 71 -2.75 22.61 1.82
N VAL A 72 -3.25 22.93 0.62
CA VAL A 72 -4.18 22.07 -0.12
C VAL A 72 -3.52 21.58 -1.41
N LYS A 73 -3.56 20.25 -1.59
CA LYS A 73 -3.30 19.60 -2.88
C LYS A 73 -4.63 19.40 -3.60
N TRP A 74 -4.75 20.02 -4.77
CA TRP A 74 -5.93 19.94 -5.63
C TRP A 74 -5.90 18.69 -6.50
N GLU A 75 -7.04 18.05 -6.67
CA GLU A 75 -7.25 16.92 -7.58
C GLU A 75 -6.92 17.34 -9.01
N THR A 76 -6.33 16.44 -9.81
CA THR A 76 -5.97 16.67 -11.22
C THR A 76 -4.78 17.60 -11.47
N PHE A 77 -4.38 18.44 -10.50
CA PHE A 77 -3.26 19.38 -10.65
C PHE A 77 -1.93 18.78 -10.18
N CYS A 78 -0.81 19.32 -10.65
CA CYS A 78 0.52 18.89 -10.19
C CYS A 78 0.90 19.51 -8.83
N TRP A 79 1.96 19.00 -8.20
CA TRP A 79 2.46 19.48 -6.89
C TRP A 79 2.84 20.97 -6.86
N SER A 80 3.15 21.58 -8.01
CA SER A 80 3.45 23.02 -8.08
C SER A 80 2.21 23.91 -7.99
N ALA A 81 1.00 23.33 -8.09
CA ALA A 81 -0.26 24.06 -7.96
C ALA A 81 -0.85 24.01 -6.53
N VAL A 82 -0.10 23.50 -5.55
CA VAL A 82 -0.51 23.50 -4.14
C VAL A 82 -0.63 24.94 -3.63
N THR A 83 -1.72 25.25 -2.93
CA THR A 83 -1.99 26.59 -2.40
C THR A 83 -2.39 26.57 -0.92
N TRP A 84 -2.26 27.72 -0.26
CA TRP A 84 -2.75 27.93 1.09
C TRP A 84 -4.17 28.49 1.06
N GLU A 85 -5.11 27.77 1.64
CA GLU A 85 -6.54 28.07 1.58
C GLU A 85 -7.15 28.35 2.95
N PRO A 86 -8.06 29.32 3.08
CA PRO A 86 -8.84 29.53 4.29
C PRO A 86 -9.84 28.39 4.49
N TYR A 87 -10.31 28.22 5.73
CA TYR A 87 -11.27 27.17 6.08
C TYR A 87 -12.55 27.23 5.23
N GLU A 88 -13.00 28.44 4.88
CA GLU A 88 -14.21 28.69 4.11
C GLU A 88 -14.20 28.00 2.74
N ASN A 89 -13.01 27.82 2.14
CA ASN A 89 -12.84 27.19 0.83
C ASN A 89 -12.88 25.65 0.90
N ILE A 90 -12.57 25.08 2.06
CA ILE A 90 -12.45 23.63 2.26
C ILE A 90 -13.44 23.05 3.29
N LYS A 91 -14.34 23.87 3.84
CA LYS A 91 -15.28 23.50 4.92
C LYS A 91 -16.14 22.27 4.61
N ASP A 92 -16.39 22.00 3.33
CA ASP A 92 -17.19 20.88 2.86
C ASP A 92 -16.35 19.60 2.69
N CYS A 93 -15.01 19.70 2.73
CA CYS A 93 -14.03 18.62 2.67
C CYS A 93 -13.73 18.03 4.06
N LYS A 94 -14.78 17.65 4.80
CA LYS A 94 -14.69 17.26 6.22
C LYS A 94 -13.73 16.09 6.46
N ASP A 95 -13.76 15.06 5.62
CA ASP A 95 -12.94 13.86 5.78
C ASP A 95 -11.44 14.18 5.68
N PHE A 96 -11.06 15.07 4.76
CA PHE A 96 -9.68 15.53 4.62
C PHE A 96 -9.22 16.39 5.80
N ILE A 97 -10.12 17.22 6.33
CA ILE A 97 -9.83 18.04 7.51
C ILE A 97 -9.64 17.15 8.74
N GLU A 98 -10.49 16.12 8.89
CA GLU A 98 -10.39 15.14 9.97
C GLU A 98 -9.10 14.32 9.86
N TYR A 99 -8.77 13.84 8.66
CA TYR A 99 -7.50 13.15 8.40
C TYR A 99 -6.29 14.00 8.81
N ASN A 100 -6.25 15.28 8.40
CA ASN A 100 -5.16 16.19 8.73
C ASN A 100 -5.06 16.43 10.26
N LYS A 101 -6.18 16.61 10.94
CA LYS A 101 -6.22 16.76 12.41
C LYS A 101 -5.75 15.51 13.14
N ASP A 102 -6.17 14.33 12.69
CA ASP A 102 -5.75 13.06 13.27
C ASP A 102 -4.26 12.81 13.08
N ARG A 103 -3.74 13.17 11.90
CA ARG A 103 -2.30 13.16 11.61
C ARG A 103 -1.55 14.09 12.56
N ASP A 104 -1.95 15.35 12.68
CA ASP A 104 -1.29 16.33 13.57
C ASP A 104 -1.31 15.90 15.05
N LYS A 105 -2.42 15.31 15.50
CA LYS A 105 -2.54 14.75 16.85
C LYS A 105 -1.58 13.59 17.06
N LEU A 106 -1.47 12.68 16.08
CA LEU A 106 -0.54 11.56 16.14
C LEU A 106 0.92 12.03 16.13
N LEU A 107 1.27 12.97 15.26
CA LEU A 107 2.64 13.54 15.20
C LEU A 107 3.01 14.28 16.48
N SER A 108 2.07 15.01 17.07
CA SER A 108 2.27 15.67 18.36
C SER A 108 2.54 14.67 19.48
N LYS A 109 1.87 13.51 19.47
CA LYS A 109 2.17 12.40 20.38
C LYS A 109 3.53 11.78 20.09
N LEU A 110 3.85 11.57 18.80
CA LEU A 110 5.10 10.96 18.34
C LEU A 110 6.33 11.73 18.82
N LYS A 111 6.29 13.06 18.78
CA LYS A 111 7.35 13.95 19.30
C LYS A 111 7.80 13.60 20.73
N ASN A 112 6.91 13.09 21.57
CA ASN A 112 7.22 12.83 22.99
C ASN A 112 7.78 11.41 23.24
N THR A 113 7.99 10.62 22.19
CA THR A 113 8.52 9.26 22.30
C THR A 113 10.06 9.26 22.32
N PRO A 114 10.71 8.23 22.89
CA PRO A 114 12.16 8.25 23.14
C PRO A 114 13.04 8.47 21.90
N TYR A 115 12.61 7.97 20.74
CA TYR A 115 13.33 8.15 19.48
C TYR A 115 13.14 9.58 18.93
N PHE A 116 11.90 10.05 18.84
CA PHE A 116 11.57 11.30 18.16
C PHE A 116 11.79 12.56 19.02
N CYS A 117 11.89 12.44 20.35
CA CYS A 117 12.08 13.59 21.24
C CYS A 117 13.39 14.34 21.04
N LYS A 118 14.37 13.71 20.38
CA LYS A 118 15.68 14.29 20.04
C LYS A 118 15.68 15.03 18.70
N LEU A 119 14.63 14.88 17.90
CA LEU A 119 14.52 15.49 16.58
C LEU A 119 13.95 16.91 16.66
N LYS A 120 14.08 17.68 15.57
CA LYS A 120 13.48 19.02 15.45
C LYS A 120 12.21 18.93 14.60
N PRO A 121 11.05 18.57 15.19
CA PRO A 121 9.82 18.38 14.43
C PRO A 121 9.26 19.70 13.89
N PHE A 122 8.64 19.60 12.72
CA PHE A 122 7.79 20.64 12.15
C PHE A 122 6.50 20.00 11.63
N LEU A 123 5.39 20.75 11.70
CA LEU A 123 4.07 20.29 11.24
C LEU A 123 3.66 20.91 9.89
N TYR A 124 4.24 22.05 9.56
CA TYR A 124 3.97 22.79 8.32
C TYR A 124 5.27 23.41 7.79
N PRO A 125 5.37 23.66 6.47
CA PRO A 125 6.59 24.13 5.85
C PRO A 125 6.73 25.65 6.01
N LYS A 126 7.95 26.11 6.29
CA LYS A 126 8.40 27.51 6.33
C LYS A 126 9.52 27.81 5.34
N THR A 127 10.18 26.78 4.80
CA THR A 127 11.28 26.88 3.82
C THR A 127 11.02 25.95 2.64
N ASP A 128 11.68 26.19 1.51
CA ASP A 128 11.54 25.37 0.30
C ASP A 128 11.89 23.89 0.55
N GLU A 129 12.90 23.62 1.36
CA GLU A 129 13.28 22.25 1.70
C GLU A 129 12.21 21.52 2.52
N GLN A 130 11.48 22.26 3.38
CA GLN A 130 10.36 21.69 4.13
C GLN A 130 9.16 21.42 3.23
N TYR A 131 8.93 22.22 2.17
CA TYR A 131 7.93 21.91 1.15
C TYR A 131 8.27 20.62 0.41
N ILE A 132 9.53 20.48 -0.04
CA ILE A 132 10.01 19.25 -0.72
C ILE A 132 9.78 18.02 0.16
N ASN A 133 10.15 18.12 1.45
CA ASN A 133 9.97 17.04 2.42
C ASN A 133 8.48 16.66 2.58
N ILE A 134 7.59 17.64 2.76
CA ILE A 134 6.14 17.41 2.89
C ILE A 134 5.58 16.79 1.60
N PHE A 135 5.95 17.30 0.43
CA PHE A 135 5.45 16.77 -0.84
C PHE A 135 5.91 15.32 -1.07
N GLY A 136 7.17 15.01 -0.76
CA GLY A 136 7.68 13.64 -0.84
C GLY A 136 6.96 12.69 0.13
N ALA A 137 6.74 13.12 1.37
CA ALA A 137 6.00 12.33 2.36
C ALA A 137 4.56 12.05 1.90
N PHE A 138 3.81 13.08 1.51
CA PHE A 138 2.43 12.93 1.09
C PHE A 138 2.26 12.24 -0.27
N SER A 139 3.27 12.27 -1.15
CA SER A 139 3.27 11.46 -2.37
C SER A 139 3.16 9.97 -2.06
N VAL A 140 3.88 9.51 -1.02
CA VAL A 140 3.79 8.12 -0.55
C VAL A 140 2.49 7.85 0.21
N GLU A 141 2.07 8.74 1.12
CA GLU A 141 0.77 8.59 1.83
C GLU A 141 -0.40 8.47 0.84
N LEU A 142 -0.42 9.30 -0.20
CA LEU A 142 -1.44 9.28 -1.25
C LEU A 142 -1.38 7.99 -2.08
N ALA A 143 -0.19 7.51 -2.45
CA ALA A 143 -0.03 6.25 -3.16
C ALA A 143 -0.58 5.04 -2.36
N ILE A 144 -0.35 5.03 -1.05
CA ILE A 144 -0.88 4.00 -0.13
C ILE A 144 -2.41 4.07 -0.09
N ARG A 145 -2.96 5.28 0.14
CA ARG A 145 -4.41 5.48 0.24
C ARG A 145 -5.14 5.13 -1.05
N ASN A 146 -4.57 5.49 -2.21
CA ASN A 146 -5.17 5.20 -3.51
C ASN A 146 -5.16 3.69 -3.86
N CYS A 147 -4.30 2.91 -3.20
CA CYS A 147 -4.29 1.46 -3.36
C CYS A 147 -5.45 0.78 -2.62
N ASP A 148 -5.75 1.25 -1.40
CA ASP A 148 -6.85 0.76 -0.58
C ASP A 148 -7.22 1.81 0.48
N GLU A 149 -8.37 2.46 0.30
CA GLU A 149 -8.86 3.54 1.16
C GLU A 149 -9.35 3.04 2.53
N ASP A 150 -9.69 1.75 2.64
CA ASP A 150 -10.20 1.14 3.87
C ASP A 150 -9.07 0.74 4.83
N LEU A 151 -7.82 0.72 4.37
CA LEU A 151 -6.67 0.42 5.22
C LEU A 151 -6.40 1.53 6.23
N PRO A 152 -6.03 1.18 7.49
CA PRO A 152 -5.57 2.15 8.46
C PRO A 152 -4.43 3.03 7.92
N PRO A 153 -4.44 4.35 8.13
CA PRO A 153 -3.43 5.26 7.58
C PRO A 153 -1.99 4.86 7.89
N ILE A 154 -1.11 5.12 6.93
CA ILE A 154 0.33 5.16 7.14
C ILE A 154 0.78 6.60 7.00
N TYR A 155 1.40 7.13 8.04
CA TYR A 155 1.94 8.49 8.01
C TYR A 155 3.42 8.45 7.65
N VAL A 156 3.86 9.37 6.81
CA VAL A 156 5.26 9.47 6.38
C VAL A 156 5.86 10.74 6.96
N VAL A 157 7.01 10.62 7.63
CA VAL A 157 7.64 11.74 8.34
C VAL A 157 9.14 11.77 8.13
N ASN A 158 9.69 12.97 7.94
CA ASN A 158 11.12 13.20 8.01
C ASN A 158 11.43 14.46 8.81
N TRP A 159 11.95 14.27 10.02
CA TRP A 159 12.43 15.33 10.91
C TRP A 159 13.95 15.26 11.14
N VAL A 160 14.64 14.50 10.29
CA VAL A 160 16.10 14.31 10.34
C VAL A 160 16.77 15.20 9.31
N ASP A 161 16.27 15.14 8.06
CA ASP A 161 16.83 15.84 6.91
C ASP A 161 15.70 16.22 5.92
N TYR A 162 16.05 16.53 4.67
CA TYR A 162 15.11 16.89 3.61
C TYR A 162 15.06 15.87 2.47
N GLN A 163 15.60 14.67 2.68
CA GLN A 163 15.49 13.60 1.70
C GLN A 163 14.04 13.13 1.61
N ILE A 164 13.57 12.88 0.40
CA ILE A 164 12.27 12.26 0.15
C ILE A 164 12.38 10.74 0.26
N PRO A 165 11.27 10.02 0.54
CA PRO A 165 11.25 8.57 0.41
C PRO A 165 11.72 8.12 -0.98
N PRO A 166 12.37 6.94 -1.10
CA PRO A 166 12.69 6.37 -2.41
C PRO A 166 11.43 6.25 -3.27
N GLU A 167 11.56 6.46 -4.57
CA GLU A 167 10.46 6.30 -5.51
C GLU A 167 10.16 4.80 -5.74
N PHE A 168 8.90 4.42 -5.55
CA PHE A 168 8.39 3.08 -5.84
C PHE A 168 6.88 3.13 -6.06
N SER A 169 6.32 2.10 -6.69
CA SER A 169 4.88 1.91 -6.82
C SER A 169 4.36 1.08 -5.66
N TYR A 170 3.42 1.63 -4.89
CA TYR A 170 2.82 0.89 -3.78
C TYR A 170 1.93 -0.24 -4.30
N VAL A 171 2.12 -1.46 -3.77
CA VAL A 171 1.28 -2.64 -4.08
C VAL A 171 0.93 -3.36 -2.80
N SER A 172 -0.34 -3.69 -2.58
CA SER A 172 -0.79 -4.36 -1.36
C SER A 172 -0.52 -5.87 -1.33
N ASN A 173 -0.24 -6.48 -2.49
CA ASN A 173 -0.08 -7.93 -2.66
C ASN A 173 1.12 -8.24 -3.56
N ILE A 174 1.63 -9.49 -3.47
CA ILE A 174 2.69 -9.98 -4.35
C ILE A 174 2.22 -9.97 -5.82
N ILE A 175 2.99 -9.34 -6.69
CA ILE A 175 2.75 -9.38 -8.15
C ILE A 175 3.32 -10.67 -8.72
N ILE A 176 2.45 -11.52 -9.26
CA ILE A 176 2.83 -12.76 -9.94
C ILE A 176 2.72 -12.55 -11.45
N LYS A 177 3.86 -12.61 -12.16
CA LYS A 177 3.90 -12.56 -13.62
C LYS A 177 3.44 -13.90 -14.23
N PRO A 178 2.87 -13.92 -15.46
CA PRO A 178 2.34 -15.15 -16.08
C PRO A 178 3.27 -16.35 -16.05
N LYS A 179 4.55 -16.16 -16.39
CA LYS A 179 5.56 -17.23 -16.35
C LYS A 179 5.67 -17.92 -14.97
N PHE A 180 5.53 -17.14 -13.89
CA PHE A 180 5.61 -17.67 -12.53
C PHE A 180 4.28 -18.23 -12.04
N ALA A 181 3.15 -17.80 -12.62
CA ALA A 181 1.86 -18.41 -12.34
C ALA A 181 1.81 -19.87 -12.83
N GLU A 182 2.47 -20.16 -13.96
CA GLU A 182 2.67 -21.52 -14.45
C GLU A 182 3.59 -22.33 -13.52
N ASP A 183 4.73 -21.77 -13.11
CA ASP A 183 5.67 -22.44 -12.20
C ASP A 183 5.06 -22.74 -10.82
N ILE A 184 4.20 -21.85 -10.30
CA ILE A 184 3.42 -22.05 -9.07
C ILE A 184 2.28 -23.05 -9.27
N ASN A 185 1.87 -23.28 -10.52
CA ASN A 185 0.70 -24.04 -10.89
C ASN A 185 -0.55 -23.51 -10.15
N ILE A 186 -0.90 -22.24 -10.38
CA ILE A 186 -2.01 -21.56 -9.71
C ILE A 186 -3.38 -22.27 -9.89
N ILE A 187 -3.49 -23.17 -10.85
CA ILE A 187 -4.69 -23.98 -11.14
C ILE A 187 -4.80 -25.14 -10.15
N ASP A 188 -3.68 -25.71 -9.72
CA ASP A 188 -3.64 -26.82 -8.77
C ASP A 188 -3.63 -26.32 -7.32
N GLN A 189 -4.82 -26.17 -6.78
CA GLN A 189 -5.06 -25.61 -5.45
C GLN A 189 -5.32 -26.71 -4.42
N VAL A 190 -4.98 -26.43 -3.16
CA VAL A 190 -5.35 -27.29 -2.04
C VAL A 190 -6.87 -27.30 -1.92
N GLU A 191 -7.44 -28.49 -1.72
CA GLU A 191 -8.89 -28.64 -1.55
C GLU A 191 -9.40 -27.70 -0.44
N PRO A 192 -10.47 -26.93 -0.69
CA PRO A 192 -10.96 -25.99 0.31
C PRO A 192 -11.51 -26.67 1.56
N CYS A 193 -11.30 -26.04 2.72
CA CYS A 193 -11.98 -26.40 3.96
C CYS A 193 -13.51 -26.40 3.77
N SER A 194 -14.23 -27.33 4.38
CA SER A 194 -15.70 -27.26 4.54
C SER A 194 -16.14 -27.01 5.98
N ASN A 195 -15.31 -27.35 6.97
CA ASN A 195 -15.60 -27.09 8.39
C ASN A 195 -14.30 -27.01 9.21
N CYS A 196 -13.52 -25.94 9.01
CA CYS A 196 -12.25 -25.77 9.73
C CYS A 196 -12.49 -25.70 11.24
N LYS A 197 -11.73 -26.51 11.99
CA LYS A 197 -11.77 -26.58 13.46
C LYS A 197 -10.94 -25.50 14.15
N ALA A 198 -10.37 -24.56 13.39
CA ALA A 198 -9.55 -23.49 13.95
C ALA A 198 -10.35 -22.61 14.93
N GLU A 199 -9.75 -22.37 16.09
CA GLU A 199 -10.25 -21.49 17.13
C GLU A 199 -9.39 -20.24 17.30
N LYS A 200 -8.10 -20.36 16.98
CA LYS A 200 -7.09 -19.32 17.13
C LYS A 200 -6.42 -19.00 15.81
N GLU A 201 -5.84 -17.82 15.75
CA GLU A 201 -5.00 -17.33 14.64
C GLU A 201 -3.74 -18.17 14.40
N THR A 202 -3.30 -18.90 15.43
CA THR A 202 -2.14 -19.82 15.39
C THR A 202 -2.50 -21.23 14.92
N ASP A 203 -3.79 -21.52 14.77
CA ASP A 203 -4.22 -22.82 14.27
C ASP A 203 -4.02 -22.90 12.74
N TYR A 204 -4.16 -24.10 12.20
CA TYR A 204 -3.95 -24.38 10.79
C TYR A 204 -5.25 -24.64 10.06
N CYS A 205 -5.30 -24.27 8.78
CA CYS A 205 -6.24 -24.84 7.82
C CYS A 205 -6.03 -26.37 7.75
N GLU A 206 -7.05 -27.14 8.10
CA GLU A 206 -6.99 -28.62 8.20
C GLU A 206 -6.52 -29.26 6.88
N LYS A 207 -7.05 -28.80 5.75
CA LYS A 207 -6.70 -29.30 4.41
C LYS A 207 -5.27 -28.99 4.01
N TYR A 208 -4.78 -27.82 4.42
CA TYR A 208 -3.41 -27.42 4.12
C TYR A 208 -2.40 -28.17 5.00
N LYS A 209 -2.76 -28.39 6.27
CA LYS A 209 -2.00 -29.27 7.17
C LYS A 209 -1.95 -30.71 6.64
N GLU A 210 -3.06 -31.25 6.14
CA GLU A 210 -3.09 -32.56 5.47
C GLU A 210 -2.14 -32.60 4.27
N HIS A 211 -2.13 -31.56 3.43
CA HIS A 211 -1.21 -31.43 2.30
C HIS A 211 0.26 -31.46 2.76
N PHE A 212 0.62 -30.67 3.78
CA PHE A 212 1.99 -30.64 4.31
C PHE A 212 2.43 -32.00 4.85
N LEU A 213 1.57 -32.66 5.64
CA LEU A 213 1.87 -33.98 6.18
C LEU A 213 2.01 -35.06 5.10
N LYS A 214 1.16 -35.01 4.07
CA LYS A 214 1.20 -35.96 2.94
C LYS A 214 2.47 -35.83 2.11
N ASN A 215 3.00 -34.63 1.97
CA ASN A 215 4.24 -34.36 1.24
C ASN A 215 5.50 -34.37 2.14
N HIS A 216 5.38 -34.88 3.37
CA HIS A 216 6.49 -35.02 4.33
C HIS A 216 7.21 -33.70 4.67
N ILE A 217 6.51 -32.57 4.60
CA ILE A 217 7.06 -31.25 4.93
C ILE A 217 7.12 -31.09 6.46
N ASN A 218 8.32 -30.88 7.01
CA ASN A 218 8.48 -30.64 8.44
C ASN A 218 8.28 -29.16 8.80
N PHE A 219 7.05 -28.81 9.17
CA PHE A 219 6.70 -27.45 9.61
C PHE A 219 6.95 -27.19 11.11
N ASN A 220 7.62 -28.08 11.84
CA ASN A 220 8.00 -27.85 13.24
C ASN A 220 9.37 -27.19 13.39
N VAL A 221 10.17 -27.14 12.32
CA VAL A 221 11.56 -26.61 12.34
C VAL A 221 11.56 -25.08 12.49
N LYS A 222 10.59 -24.41 11.85
CA LYS A 222 10.35 -22.96 11.96
C LYS A 222 8.84 -22.74 12.03
N GLU A 223 8.41 -21.56 12.47
CA GLU A 223 6.98 -21.25 12.55
C GLU A 223 6.42 -20.92 11.16
N VAL A 224 5.27 -21.51 10.81
CA VAL A 224 4.48 -21.19 9.61
C VAL A 224 3.04 -20.88 9.97
N ARG A 225 2.36 -20.15 9.09
CA ARG A 225 0.90 -20.06 9.07
C ARG A 225 0.35 -20.79 7.87
N MET A 226 -0.69 -21.58 8.11
CA MET A 226 -1.45 -22.25 7.05
C MET A 226 -2.86 -21.65 7.07
N SER A 227 -3.06 -20.61 6.28
CA SER A 227 -4.30 -19.83 6.23
C SER A 227 -5.36 -20.55 5.40
N CYS A 228 -6.63 -20.43 5.79
CA CYS A 228 -7.73 -20.73 4.90
C CYS A 228 -7.79 -19.72 3.74
N SER A 229 -8.17 -20.17 2.55
CA SER A 229 -8.42 -19.27 1.40
C SER A 229 -9.88 -18.83 1.34
N ASP A 230 -10.19 -17.88 0.46
CA ASP A 230 -11.58 -17.49 0.14
C ASP A 230 -12.44 -18.62 -0.43
N LEU A 231 -11.81 -19.67 -0.95
CA LEU A 231 -12.52 -20.86 -1.43
C LEU A 231 -13.00 -21.75 -0.29
N CYS A 232 -12.44 -21.59 0.91
CA CYS A 232 -12.80 -22.37 2.08
C CYS A 232 -14.18 -21.96 2.59
N LYS A 233 -15.05 -22.93 2.83
CA LYS A 233 -16.44 -22.77 3.28
C LYS A 233 -16.57 -22.98 4.79
N CYS A 234 -15.61 -22.46 5.56
CA CYS A 234 -15.55 -22.68 7.00
C CYS A 234 -16.76 -22.01 7.69
N LEU A 235 -17.26 -22.61 8.79
CA LEU A 235 -18.45 -22.09 9.49
C LEU A 235 -18.21 -20.70 10.13
N LYS A 236 -16.98 -20.44 10.58
CA LYS A 236 -16.56 -19.11 11.05
C LYS A 236 -16.15 -18.28 9.84
N ASN A 237 -16.76 -17.10 9.68
CA ASN A 237 -16.45 -16.17 8.61
C ASN A 237 -16.17 -14.75 9.15
N PRO A 238 -14.93 -14.24 9.04
CA PRO A 238 -13.75 -14.92 8.51
C PRO A 238 -13.27 -16.07 9.42
N CYS A 239 -12.60 -17.06 8.84
CA CYS A 239 -11.95 -18.13 9.60
C CYS A 239 -10.77 -17.52 10.40
N PRO A 240 -10.55 -17.90 11.68
CA PRO A 240 -9.47 -17.32 12.50
C PRO A 240 -8.07 -17.43 11.89
N THR A 241 -7.83 -18.41 11.01
CA THR A 241 -6.54 -18.60 10.34
C THR A 241 -6.25 -17.55 9.26
N ARG A 242 -7.26 -16.78 8.84
CA ARG A 242 -7.18 -15.74 7.79
C ARG A 242 -6.63 -14.42 8.32
N VAL A 243 -5.44 -14.49 8.92
CA VAL A 243 -4.82 -13.36 9.64
C VAL A 243 -4.29 -12.26 8.72
N ALA A 244 -3.80 -12.62 7.54
CA ALA A 244 -3.22 -11.66 6.59
C ALA A 244 -4.24 -11.15 5.56
N ASP A 245 -5.32 -11.90 5.35
CA ASP A 245 -6.33 -11.60 4.33
C ASP A 245 -7.13 -10.32 4.65
N THR A 246 -7.21 -9.94 5.92
CA THR A 246 -7.83 -8.67 6.35
C THR A 246 -6.90 -7.47 6.14
N GLY A 247 -5.68 -7.68 5.66
CA GLY A 247 -4.64 -6.66 5.60
C GLY A 247 -4.21 -6.16 6.97
N ARG A 248 -3.50 -5.04 6.97
CA ARG A 248 -3.04 -4.36 8.18
C ARG A 248 -4.22 -3.76 8.94
N THR A 249 -4.23 -3.93 10.26
CA THR A 249 -5.29 -3.41 11.15
C THR A 249 -4.84 -2.26 12.06
N LYS A 250 -3.55 -1.90 12.02
CA LYS A 250 -2.92 -0.85 12.84
C LYS A 250 -2.42 0.28 11.97
N ARG A 251 -2.44 1.51 12.49
CA ARG A 251 -1.69 2.61 11.88
C ARG A 251 -0.20 2.33 12.00
N LEU A 252 0.54 2.69 10.97
CA LEU A 252 2.00 2.62 10.95
C LEU A 252 2.57 3.97 10.56
N ILE A 253 3.87 4.14 10.79
CA ILE A 253 4.59 5.36 10.47
C ILE A 253 5.85 4.95 9.70
N ILE A 254 6.09 5.56 8.55
CA ILE A 254 7.37 5.47 7.84
C ILE A 254 8.15 6.72 8.20
N ALA A 255 9.29 6.56 8.86
CA ALA A 255 10.09 7.69 9.33
C ALA A 255 11.54 7.60 8.89
N LYS A 256 12.11 8.75 8.50
CA LYS A 256 13.55 8.84 8.26
C LYS A 256 14.31 8.64 9.58
N THR A 257 15.29 7.75 9.53
CA THR A 257 16.23 7.50 10.62
C THR A 257 17.54 8.25 10.47
N ILE A 258 18.24 8.42 11.59
CA ILE A 258 19.54 9.09 11.65
C ILE A 258 20.61 8.28 10.92
N ASP A 259 20.58 6.95 11.03
CA ASP A 259 21.71 6.06 10.71
C ASP A 259 21.36 4.80 9.90
N LYS A 260 20.08 4.54 9.64
CA LYS A 260 19.58 3.33 8.94
C LYS A 260 18.72 3.63 7.70
N GLY A 261 18.64 4.88 7.26
CA GLY A 261 17.74 5.27 6.17
C GLY A 261 16.29 5.36 6.62
N TRP A 262 15.33 4.92 5.81
CA TRP A 262 13.90 4.96 6.16
C TRP A 262 13.50 3.72 6.97
N GLY A 263 12.74 3.90 8.05
CA GLY A 263 12.31 2.83 8.94
C GLY A 263 10.79 2.77 9.12
N LEU A 264 10.29 1.61 9.51
CA LEU A 264 8.89 1.36 9.87
C LEU A 264 8.70 1.45 11.38
N PHE A 265 7.69 2.18 11.83
CA PHE A 265 7.39 2.43 13.24
C PHE A 265 5.91 2.18 13.53
N ALA A 266 5.61 1.81 14.78
CA ALA A 266 4.26 1.55 15.23
C ALA A 266 3.46 2.86 15.42
N GLY A 267 2.36 3.02 14.67
CA GLY A 267 1.40 4.13 14.82
C GLY A 267 0.28 3.85 15.83
N ASP A 268 0.21 2.61 16.32
CA ASP A 268 -0.66 2.12 17.39
C ASP A 268 0.10 1.11 18.25
N ASN A 269 -0.41 0.79 19.44
CA ASN A 269 0.14 -0.32 20.22
C ASN A 269 -0.21 -1.66 19.54
N ILE A 270 0.80 -2.52 19.40
CA ILE A 270 0.69 -3.85 18.77
C ILE A 270 0.97 -4.91 19.83
N LYS A 271 0.09 -5.90 19.98
CA LYS A 271 0.25 -6.96 20.98
C LYS A 271 1.22 -8.04 20.47
N ALA A 272 1.85 -8.74 21.40
CA ALA A 272 2.64 -9.93 21.07
C ALA A 272 1.80 -10.95 20.28
N GLY A 273 2.35 -11.47 19.18
CA GLY A 273 1.70 -12.41 18.27
C GLY A 273 0.80 -11.79 17.20
N GLU A 274 0.49 -10.48 17.29
CA GLU A 274 -0.40 -9.80 16.36
C GLU A 274 0.26 -9.60 14.99
N PHE A 275 -0.53 -9.73 13.93
CA PHE A 275 -0.11 -9.45 12.55
C PHE A 275 0.10 -7.95 12.33
N ILE A 276 1.19 -7.59 11.65
CA ILE A 276 1.58 -6.20 11.38
C ILE A 276 1.26 -5.83 9.93
N CYS A 277 1.95 -6.48 8.98
CA CYS A 277 1.78 -6.30 7.54
C CYS A 277 2.40 -7.48 6.78
N GLU A 278 2.10 -7.60 5.48
CA GLU A 278 2.85 -8.49 4.58
C GLU A 278 4.14 -7.82 4.10
N TYR A 279 5.08 -8.60 3.58
CA TYR A 279 6.13 -8.10 2.69
C TYR A 279 5.71 -8.36 1.25
N ALA A 280 5.33 -7.32 0.52
CA ALA A 280 4.82 -7.42 -0.84
C ALA A 280 5.77 -6.77 -1.86
N GLY A 281 5.74 -7.28 -3.09
CA GLY A 281 6.53 -6.79 -4.21
C GLY A 281 6.39 -7.69 -5.44
N GLU A 282 7.34 -7.65 -6.35
CA GLU A 282 7.36 -8.54 -7.51
C GLU A 282 7.89 -9.92 -7.14
N LEU A 283 7.15 -10.98 -7.47
CA LEU A 283 7.68 -12.34 -7.41
C LEU A 283 8.73 -12.53 -8.50
N ILE A 284 9.92 -12.94 -8.11
CA ILE A 284 11.04 -13.18 -9.01
C ILE A 284 11.69 -14.54 -8.72
N SER A 285 12.45 -15.07 -9.68
CA SER A 285 13.25 -16.26 -9.42
C SER A 285 14.52 -15.91 -8.63
N ARG A 286 15.10 -16.90 -7.94
CA ARG A 286 16.38 -16.71 -7.24
C ARG A 286 17.51 -16.24 -8.18
N CYS A 287 17.53 -16.71 -9.43
CA CYS A 287 18.46 -16.24 -10.44
C CYS A 287 18.29 -14.74 -10.73
N GLN A 288 17.04 -14.26 -10.81
CA GLN A 288 16.77 -12.84 -10.99
C GLN A 288 17.15 -12.03 -9.74
N ALA A 289 16.97 -12.58 -8.53
CA ALA A 289 17.36 -11.90 -7.30
C ALA A 289 18.87 -11.58 -7.29
N VAL A 290 19.69 -12.59 -7.60
CA VAL A 290 21.15 -12.45 -7.74
C VAL A 290 21.55 -11.45 -8.84
N GLN A 291 20.75 -11.32 -9.90
CA GLN A 291 21.00 -10.39 -10.99
C GLN A 291 20.63 -8.93 -10.64
N ARG A 292 19.50 -8.71 -9.95
CA ARG A 292 18.97 -7.37 -9.66
C ARG A 292 19.73 -6.62 -8.58
N LYS A 293 20.31 -7.34 -7.61
CA LYS A 293 21.27 -6.80 -6.62
C LYS A 293 20.82 -5.49 -5.96
N ASN A 294 19.67 -5.54 -5.29
CA ASN A 294 19.17 -4.43 -4.49
C ASN A 294 18.84 -4.90 -3.07
N ASP A 295 18.69 -3.95 -2.15
CA ASP A 295 18.54 -4.21 -0.71
C ASP A 295 17.10 -4.57 -0.28
N TYR A 296 16.16 -4.67 -1.22
CA TYR A 296 14.73 -4.90 -0.97
C TYR A 296 14.27 -6.28 -1.45
N ILE A 297 15.17 -7.25 -1.49
CA ILE A 297 14.87 -8.63 -1.86
C ILE A 297 14.69 -9.48 -0.61
N PHE A 298 13.57 -10.21 -0.55
CA PHE A 298 13.26 -11.17 0.50
C PHE A 298 13.22 -12.58 -0.09
N ASP A 299 14.17 -13.44 0.30
CA ASP A 299 14.24 -14.83 -0.18
C ASP A 299 13.13 -15.70 0.45
N MET A 300 12.46 -16.53 -0.36
CA MET A 300 11.46 -17.51 0.11
C MET A 300 12.13 -18.84 0.47
N ASP A 301 13.22 -18.81 1.25
CA ASP A 301 14.09 -19.96 1.49
C ASP A 301 13.71 -20.83 2.70
N TYR A 302 12.50 -20.62 3.24
CA TYR A 302 11.97 -21.28 4.42
C TYR A 302 12.18 -22.82 4.43
N MET A 303 12.03 -23.50 3.28
CA MET A 303 12.18 -24.96 3.15
C MET A 303 13.63 -25.46 3.06
N CYS A 304 14.65 -24.59 3.07
CA CYS A 304 16.05 -24.97 2.79
C CYS A 304 16.85 -25.48 4.01
N GLY A 305 16.22 -25.71 5.17
CA GLY A 305 16.89 -26.08 6.43
C GLY A 305 17.10 -27.59 6.67
N HIS A 306 16.89 -28.45 5.67
CA HIS A 306 17.07 -29.90 5.80
C HIS A 306 18.46 -30.33 5.31
N GLU A 307 19.22 -31.03 6.18
CA GLU A 307 20.51 -31.66 5.85
C GLU A 307 20.41 -32.74 4.74
N SER A 308 19.18 -33.14 4.37
CA SER A 308 18.89 -34.08 3.28
C SER A 308 18.30 -33.46 2.02
N ASP A 309 17.94 -32.17 2.03
CA ASP A 309 17.20 -31.57 0.92
C ASP A 309 18.14 -30.70 0.11
N HIS A 310 18.49 -31.23 -1.07
CA HIS A 310 19.06 -30.52 -2.22
C HIS A 310 19.45 -29.05 -1.96
N PHE A 311 20.76 -28.82 -1.79
CA PHE A 311 21.45 -27.54 -2.04
C PHE A 311 20.55 -26.43 -2.64
N GLY A 312 19.97 -25.56 -1.81
CA GLY A 312 19.48 -24.25 -2.25
C GLY A 312 18.24 -24.19 -3.18
N ASN A 313 17.27 -25.09 -3.02
CA ASN A 313 16.10 -25.24 -3.90
C ASN A 313 15.01 -24.15 -3.87
N ALA A 314 15.08 -23.13 -3.02
CA ALA A 314 14.08 -22.04 -3.05
C ALA A 314 14.02 -21.38 -4.43
N LYS A 315 12.89 -21.57 -5.13
CA LYS A 315 12.73 -21.09 -6.51
C LYS A 315 12.50 -19.58 -6.60
N PHE A 316 11.89 -19.00 -5.58
CA PHE A 316 11.38 -17.63 -5.63
C PHE A 316 11.93 -16.72 -4.55
N ALA A 317 11.83 -15.42 -4.82
CA ALA A 317 12.05 -14.32 -3.90
C ALA A 317 11.05 -13.20 -4.21
N ILE A 318 10.87 -12.26 -3.27
CA ILE A 318 10.05 -11.05 -3.44
C ILE A 318 10.99 -9.85 -3.59
N ASP A 319 10.91 -9.13 -4.70
CA ASP A 319 11.65 -7.88 -4.94
C ASP A 319 10.73 -6.67 -4.74
N ALA A 320 10.98 -5.92 -3.65
CA ALA A 320 10.22 -4.74 -3.27
C ALA A 320 10.86 -3.40 -3.72
N TYR A 321 11.83 -3.43 -4.66
CA TYR A 321 12.53 -2.23 -5.10
C TYR A 321 11.62 -1.29 -5.90
N LYS A 322 11.03 -1.78 -7.00
CA LYS A 322 10.15 -0.99 -7.89
C LYS A 322 8.69 -1.00 -7.47
N TYR A 323 8.22 -2.16 -7.01
CA TYR A 323 6.87 -2.38 -6.54
C TYR A 323 6.97 -2.93 -5.13
N GLY A 324 6.38 -2.29 -4.14
CA GLY A 324 6.45 -2.79 -2.77
C GLY A 324 5.38 -2.21 -1.87
N ASN A 325 5.31 -2.70 -0.64
CA ASN A 325 4.46 -2.10 0.40
C ASN A 325 5.30 -1.56 1.55
N GLU A 326 4.67 -1.23 2.67
CA GLU A 326 5.33 -0.72 3.88
C GLU A 326 6.32 -1.71 4.51
N GLY A 327 6.18 -3.01 4.27
CA GLY A 327 7.08 -4.05 4.78
C GLY A 327 8.53 -3.82 4.35
N ARG A 328 8.75 -3.18 3.19
CA ARG A 328 10.09 -2.83 2.66
C ARG A 328 10.87 -1.86 3.55
N PHE A 329 10.21 -1.18 4.50
CA PHE A 329 10.83 -0.22 5.42
C PHE A 329 11.14 -0.82 6.81
N ALA A 330 10.82 -2.10 7.06
CA ALA A 330 11.14 -2.75 8.33
C ALA A 330 12.64 -3.04 8.41
N ASN A 331 13.38 -2.26 9.20
CA ASN A 331 14.83 -2.37 9.32
C ASN A 331 15.29 -3.64 10.05
N HIS A 332 16.58 -3.94 9.87
CA HIS A 332 17.25 -4.99 10.62
C HIS A 332 17.46 -4.64 12.11
N SER A 333 17.26 -5.63 12.99
CA SER A 333 17.85 -5.65 14.34
C SER A 333 18.36 -7.04 14.73
N CYS A 334 19.50 -7.08 15.44
CA CYS A 334 20.02 -8.31 16.07
C CYS A 334 19.21 -8.74 17.31
N ASN A 335 18.35 -7.85 17.82
CA ASN A 335 17.33 -8.17 18.82
C ASN A 335 15.97 -7.61 18.34
N PRO A 336 15.33 -8.26 17.36
CA PRO A 336 14.15 -7.71 16.72
C PRO A 336 12.90 -7.91 17.58
N ASN A 337 11.97 -6.96 17.48
CA ASN A 337 10.66 -7.01 18.13
C ASN A 337 9.56 -7.60 17.23
N ALA A 338 9.83 -7.79 15.94
CA ALA A 338 8.99 -8.50 14.99
C ALA A 338 9.74 -9.68 14.34
N ARG A 339 8.99 -10.56 13.68
CA ARG A 339 9.52 -11.70 12.91
C ARG A 339 8.75 -11.87 11.62
N ALA A 340 9.46 -12.28 10.57
CA ALA A 340 8.87 -12.76 9.34
C ALA A 340 8.41 -14.22 9.52
N ILE A 341 7.18 -14.51 9.08
CA ILE A 341 6.58 -15.84 9.12
C ILE A 341 6.00 -16.14 7.74
N SER A 342 6.33 -17.31 7.20
CA SER A 342 5.76 -17.81 5.95
C SER A 342 4.28 -18.14 6.13
N ILE A 343 3.44 -17.55 5.29
CA ILE A 343 2.01 -17.76 5.26
C ILE A 343 1.65 -18.49 3.98
N TYR A 344 1.26 -19.74 4.13
CA TYR A 344 0.80 -20.58 3.06
C TYR A 344 -0.72 -20.55 2.97
N SER A 345 -1.25 -20.41 1.76
CA SER A 345 -2.67 -20.44 1.47
C SER A 345 -2.90 -20.81 0.02
N GLN A 346 -4.06 -21.38 -0.27
CA GLN A 346 -4.59 -21.61 -1.62
C GLN A 346 -3.80 -22.58 -2.51
N PHE A 347 -2.55 -22.28 -2.87
CA PHE A 347 -1.75 -23.03 -3.85
C PHE A 347 -1.03 -24.22 -3.20
N LYS A 348 -0.83 -25.30 -3.95
CA LYS A 348 -0.06 -26.47 -3.51
C LYS A 348 1.46 -26.28 -3.58
N CYS A 349 1.93 -25.24 -4.28
CA CYS A 349 3.34 -24.94 -4.44
C CYS A 349 3.98 -24.60 -3.08
N GLU A 350 4.94 -25.43 -2.65
CA GLU A 350 5.64 -25.27 -1.38
C GLU A 350 6.72 -24.18 -1.44
N ASP A 351 7.21 -23.90 -2.64
CA ASP A 351 8.18 -22.84 -2.93
C ASP A 351 7.55 -21.43 -2.89
N TYR A 352 6.22 -21.33 -2.99
CA TYR A 352 5.51 -20.07 -2.96
C TYR A 352 4.71 -19.90 -1.66
N HIS A 353 4.94 -18.76 -1.00
CA HIS A 353 4.19 -18.35 0.16
C HIS A 353 4.23 -16.83 0.31
N LYS A 354 3.26 -16.28 1.02
CA LYS A 354 3.32 -14.90 1.47
C LYS A 354 4.28 -14.79 2.66
N ILE A 355 4.86 -13.61 2.87
CA ILE A 355 5.66 -13.31 4.05
C ILE A 355 4.88 -12.31 4.91
N GLY A 356 4.51 -12.71 6.12
CA GLY A 356 3.84 -11.85 7.08
C GLY A 356 4.77 -11.45 8.23
N PHE A 357 4.71 -10.19 8.64
CA PHE A 357 5.38 -9.71 9.85
C PHE A 357 4.45 -9.82 11.04
N PHE A 358 4.94 -10.45 12.10
CA PHE A 358 4.21 -10.64 13.35
C PHE A 358 5.03 -10.11 14.52
N ALA A 359 4.37 -9.49 15.48
CA ALA A 359 5.02 -9.00 16.69
C ALA A 359 5.53 -10.18 17.54
N LYS A 360 6.82 -10.17 17.91
CA LYS A 360 7.40 -11.15 18.85
C LYS A 360 7.08 -10.83 20.31
N GLN A 361 6.86 -9.55 20.57
CA GLN A 361 6.55 -8.96 21.87
C GLN A 361 5.59 -7.79 21.66
N SER A 362 5.02 -7.24 22.73
CA SER A 362 4.23 -6.01 22.60
C SER A 362 5.12 -4.86 22.11
N ILE A 363 4.68 -4.18 21.06
CA ILE A 363 5.35 -3.01 20.46
C ILE A 363 4.52 -1.78 20.81
N GLN A 364 5.14 -0.78 21.43
CA GLN A 364 4.44 0.44 21.83
C GLN A 364 4.40 1.44 20.67
N PHE A 365 3.43 2.34 20.72
CA PHE A 365 3.38 3.50 19.85
C PHE A 365 4.73 4.24 19.80
N GLY A 366 5.24 4.46 18.59
CA GLY A 366 6.51 5.14 18.34
C GLY A 366 7.76 4.25 18.41
N ASP A 367 7.63 2.98 18.77
CA ASP A 367 8.73 2.02 18.65
C ASP A 367 8.98 1.68 17.17
N GLU A 368 10.26 1.51 16.82
CA GLU A 368 10.66 1.00 15.50
C GLU A 368 10.34 -0.49 15.40
N ILE A 369 9.70 -0.90 14.30
CA ILE A 369 9.40 -2.29 13.97
C ILE A 369 10.60 -2.84 13.20
N THR A 370 11.27 -3.83 13.80
CA THR A 370 12.49 -4.42 13.24
C THR A 370 12.39 -5.93 13.16
N ILE A 371 13.05 -6.50 12.15
CA ILE A 371 13.14 -7.95 11.92
C ILE A 371 14.62 -8.38 11.88
N ASP A 372 14.88 -9.68 12.09
CA ASP A 372 16.20 -10.24 11.79
C ASP A 372 16.22 -10.65 10.31
N TYR A 373 17.12 -10.07 9.52
CA TYR A 373 17.21 -10.33 8.09
C TYR A 373 17.82 -11.71 7.78
N PHE A 374 18.65 -12.25 8.68
CA PHE A 374 19.49 -13.42 8.37
C PHE A 374 19.37 -14.55 9.39
N GLY A 375 18.64 -14.35 10.50
CA GLY A 375 18.55 -15.34 11.58
C GLY A 375 19.90 -15.63 12.23
N ALA A 376 19.99 -16.71 13.02
CA ALA A 376 21.21 -17.06 13.77
C ALA A 376 22.37 -17.58 12.90
N GLU A 377 22.14 -17.88 11.62
CA GLU A 377 23.05 -18.63 10.75
C GLU A 377 23.89 -17.74 9.82
N VAL A 378 24.55 -16.72 10.39
CA VAL A 378 25.65 -16.05 9.67
C VAL A 378 26.95 -16.66 10.16
N GLU A 379 27.20 -17.91 9.78
CA GLU A 379 28.57 -18.44 9.83
C GLU A 379 29.41 -17.60 8.87
N SER A 380 30.59 -17.21 9.34
CA SER A 380 31.58 -16.35 8.69
C SER A 380 32.17 -17.00 7.42
N ASN A 381 31.34 -17.25 6.41
CA ASN A 381 31.78 -17.76 5.13
C ASN A 381 32.10 -16.55 4.25
N THR A 382 33.34 -16.09 4.37
CA THR A 382 33.83 -14.73 4.07
C THR A 382 33.87 -14.34 2.59
N ASP A 383 33.60 -15.26 1.67
CA ASP A 383 33.91 -15.04 0.25
C ASP A 383 32.69 -14.73 -0.63
N ARG A 384 31.46 -14.78 -0.09
CA ARG A 384 30.21 -14.59 -0.87
C ARG A 384 29.41 -13.33 -0.51
N PHE A 385 29.72 -12.69 0.60
CA PHE A 385 28.94 -11.58 1.15
C PHE A 385 29.86 -10.41 1.51
N SER A 386 29.46 -9.21 1.09
CA SER A 386 30.00 -7.95 1.60
C SER A 386 29.40 -7.69 2.99
N MET A 387 30.22 -7.37 3.98
CA MET A 387 29.75 -7.07 5.33
C MET A 387 29.56 -5.56 5.51
N VAL A 388 28.35 -5.12 5.83
CA VAL A 388 28.08 -3.71 6.17
C VAL A 388 27.90 -3.52 7.67
N PRO A 389 28.28 -2.36 8.24
CA PRO A 389 28.08 -2.08 9.66
C PRO A 389 26.60 -2.19 10.08
N CYS A 390 26.34 -2.87 11.20
CA CYS A 390 25.02 -2.99 11.80
C CYS A 390 24.78 -1.88 12.83
N ASN A 391 23.87 -0.96 12.50
CA ASN A 391 23.49 0.17 13.36
C ASN A 391 22.21 -0.10 14.17
N CYS A 392 21.88 -1.36 14.49
CA CYS A 392 20.63 -1.68 15.17
C CYS A 392 20.56 -1.23 16.64
N GLY A 393 21.69 -0.87 17.27
CA GLY A 393 21.75 -0.41 18.66
C GLY A 393 21.50 -1.49 19.72
N ALA A 394 21.25 -2.74 19.34
CA ALA A 394 21.03 -3.84 20.28
C ALA A 394 22.29 -4.17 21.10
N ALA A 395 22.12 -4.52 22.39
CA ALA A 395 23.23 -4.89 23.27
C ALA A 395 24.01 -6.12 22.76
N ASN A 396 23.30 -7.09 22.16
CA ASN A 396 23.84 -8.29 21.53
C ASN A 396 24.04 -8.11 20.01
N CYS A 397 24.31 -6.89 19.54
CA CYS A 397 24.52 -6.61 18.12
C CYS A 397 25.69 -7.41 17.53
N ARG A 398 25.45 -8.10 16.40
CA ARG A 398 26.43 -8.87 15.62
C ARG A 398 27.47 -8.02 14.89
N LYS A 399 27.38 -6.69 15.02
CA LYS A 399 28.27 -5.66 14.45
C LYS A 399 28.20 -5.50 12.93
N TYR A 400 27.95 -6.57 12.19
CA TYR A 400 27.87 -6.53 10.74
C TYR A 400 26.64 -7.28 10.22
N ILE A 401 26.18 -6.87 9.04
CA ILE A 401 25.10 -7.50 8.28
C ILE A 401 25.71 -8.01 6.98
N PRO A 402 25.53 -9.29 6.62
CA PRO A 402 25.94 -9.78 5.31
C PRO A 402 25.01 -9.21 4.24
N ILE A 403 25.57 -8.64 3.19
CA ILE A 403 24.86 -8.24 1.97
C ILE A 403 25.50 -9.01 0.82
N MET A 404 24.70 -9.53 -0.12
CA MET A 404 25.25 -10.28 -1.25
C MET A 404 26.30 -9.45 -2.00
N ASP A 405 27.50 -10.02 -2.16
CA ASP A 405 28.61 -9.28 -2.75
C ASP A 405 28.36 -8.97 -4.23
N SER A 406 28.71 -7.75 -4.62
CA SER A 406 28.62 -7.26 -5.99
C SER A 406 29.65 -7.94 -6.93
N LEU A 407 30.68 -8.60 -6.40
CA LEU A 407 31.91 -8.94 -7.14
C LEU A 407 32.27 -10.42 -7.38
N THR A 408 31.61 -11.44 -6.80
CA THR A 408 31.91 -12.85 -7.16
C THR A 408 31.15 -13.35 -8.39
N LYS A 409 31.53 -12.86 -9.58
CA LYS A 409 31.17 -13.42 -10.90
C LYS A 409 32.34 -14.23 -11.47
N LYS A 410 32.31 -15.56 -11.33
CA LYS A 410 32.71 -16.58 -12.35
C LYS A 410 32.80 -17.96 -11.70
N LYS A 411 31.68 -18.69 -11.70
CA LYS A 411 31.54 -20.16 -11.83
C LYS A 411 30.15 -20.53 -11.34
N ILE A 412 29.18 -20.47 -12.25
CA ILE A 412 27.99 -21.34 -12.43
C ILE A 412 27.29 -20.69 -13.64
N ASN A 413 27.92 -20.86 -14.81
CA ASN A 413 27.23 -20.66 -16.08
C ASN A 413 27.06 -22.06 -16.65
N GLY A 414 25.82 -22.55 -16.62
CA GLY A 414 25.44 -23.87 -17.09
C GLY A 414 23.98 -23.89 -17.51
N VAL A 415 23.71 -23.29 -18.68
CA VAL A 415 22.63 -23.62 -19.63
C VAL A 415 21.18 -23.52 -19.12
N ARG A 416 20.51 -22.43 -19.50
CA ARG A 416 19.37 -22.47 -20.44
C ARG A 416 19.15 -21.05 -20.96
N GLY A 417 19.34 -20.91 -22.27
CA GLY A 417 19.15 -19.67 -23.00
C GLY A 417 17.67 -19.30 -23.09
N ASP A 418 17.44 -18.00 -23.13
CA ASP A 418 16.14 -17.38 -23.32
C ASP A 418 15.49 -17.88 -24.64
N THR A 419 14.19 -18.18 -24.59
CA THR A 419 13.34 -18.25 -25.78
C THR A 419 12.24 -17.19 -25.70
N PRO A 420 11.83 -16.62 -26.84
CA PRO A 420 11.06 -15.38 -26.90
C PRO A 420 9.60 -15.57 -26.51
N GLU A 421 8.97 -14.45 -26.15
CA GLU A 421 7.55 -14.28 -25.80
C GLU A 421 6.60 -15.11 -26.68
N VAL A 422 5.71 -15.87 -26.03
CA VAL A 422 4.62 -16.59 -26.70
C VAL A 422 3.25 -16.18 -26.12
N ASP A 423 2.46 -15.62 -27.02
CA ASP A 423 1.01 -15.59 -27.18
C ASP A 423 0.09 -15.22 -25.99
N GLN A 424 -0.24 -13.91 -25.94
CA GLN A 424 -1.17 -13.26 -25.00
C GLN A 424 -2.64 -13.72 -25.10
N GLN A 425 -3.01 -14.58 -26.05
CA GLN A 425 -4.42 -14.91 -26.30
C GLN A 425 -5.02 -15.98 -25.36
N GLY A 426 -4.20 -16.71 -24.58
CA GLY A 426 -4.67 -17.73 -23.62
C GLY A 426 -5.07 -17.21 -22.23
N LEU A 427 -4.47 -16.09 -21.79
CA LEU A 427 -4.57 -15.61 -20.39
C LEU A 427 -5.84 -14.79 -20.08
N ASN A 428 -6.49 -14.23 -21.11
CA ASN A 428 -7.71 -13.42 -20.96
C ASN A 428 -8.95 -14.21 -20.45
N LYS A 429 -8.86 -15.54 -20.32
CA LYS A 429 -9.97 -16.40 -19.86
C LYS A 429 -10.00 -16.64 -18.34
N LEU A 430 -8.95 -16.30 -17.60
CA LEU A 430 -8.83 -16.60 -16.15
C LEU A 430 -8.97 -15.37 -15.24
N GLY A 431 -9.17 -14.17 -15.78
CA GLY A 431 -9.35 -12.95 -14.97
C GLY A 431 -8.14 -12.56 -14.12
N LEU A 432 -6.98 -13.16 -14.40
CA LEU A 432 -5.70 -12.83 -13.81
C LEU A 432 -4.89 -12.15 -14.91
N VAL A 433 -4.49 -10.90 -14.66
CA VAL A 433 -3.74 -9.99 -15.52
C VAL A 433 -4.60 -8.97 -16.28
N GLU A 434 -4.89 -7.83 -15.65
CA GLU A 434 -4.83 -6.55 -16.37
C GLU A 434 -3.38 -6.05 -16.30
N LEU A 435 -2.53 -6.54 -17.21
CA LEU A 435 -1.31 -5.84 -17.60
C LEU A 435 -1.76 -4.62 -18.40
N ASN A 436 -1.98 -3.48 -17.75
CA ASN A 436 -1.73 -2.21 -18.42
C ASN A 436 -0.23 -1.97 -18.30
N GLU A 437 0.52 -2.43 -19.31
CA GLU A 437 1.79 -1.82 -19.67
C GLU A 437 1.50 -0.32 -19.85
N MET A 438 2.12 0.53 -19.03
CA MET A 438 1.77 1.93 -18.74
C MET A 438 0.73 2.09 -17.62
N PHE A 439 1.20 2.05 -16.37
CA PHE A 439 0.61 2.90 -15.32
C PHE A 439 1.03 4.35 -15.60
N ILE A 440 0.36 5.00 -16.56
CA ILE A 440 0.30 6.46 -16.59
C ILE A 440 -0.70 6.86 -15.50
N PRO A 441 -0.45 7.91 -14.71
CA PRO A 441 -1.41 8.51 -13.77
C PRO A 441 -2.75 9.01 -14.37
N GLU A 442 -3.13 8.65 -15.60
CA GLU A 442 -4.31 9.18 -16.29
C GLU A 442 -5.64 8.49 -15.93
N LYS A 443 -5.62 7.31 -15.29
CA LYS A 443 -6.85 6.53 -15.02
C LYS A 443 -7.54 6.79 -13.67
N PHE A 444 -7.14 7.79 -12.89
CA PHE A 444 -7.75 8.06 -11.57
C PHE A 444 -8.90 9.07 -11.55
N TYR A 445 -9.33 9.62 -12.69
CA TYR A 445 -10.52 10.47 -12.74
C TYR A 445 -11.82 9.66 -12.73
N LYS A 446 -12.25 9.20 -11.55
CA LYS A 446 -13.65 8.82 -11.33
C LYS A 446 -14.47 10.11 -11.15
N VAL A 447 -15.12 10.56 -12.22
CA VAL A 447 -16.17 11.59 -12.13
C VAL A 447 -17.33 11.04 -11.28
N GLN A 448 -17.42 11.46 -10.02
CA GLN A 448 -18.62 11.24 -9.20
C GLN A 448 -19.52 12.50 -9.19
N ARG A 449 -20.82 12.23 -9.24
CA ARG A 449 -21.90 13.16 -9.60
C ARG A 449 -22.09 14.29 -8.58
N PHE A 450 -22.17 15.51 -9.11
CA PHE A 450 -22.41 16.78 -8.41
C PHE A 450 -23.71 16.81 -7.59
N SER A 451 -23.60 17.26 -6.33
CA SER A 451 -24.74 17.76 -5.55
C SER A 451 -24.83 19.28 -5.67
N ARG A 452 -25.92 19.79 -6.28
CA ARG A 452 -26.17 21.23 -6.49
C ARG A 452 -26.63 21.92 -5.20
N LEU A 453 -26.06 23.09 -4.90
CA LEU A 453 -26.61 24.03 -3.91
C LEU A 453 -26.95 25.38 -4.58
N LYS A 454 -28.08 25.97 -4.14
CA LYS A 454 -28.65 27.21 -4.68
C LYS A 454 -28.06 28.44 -3.96
N LYS A 455 -27.77 29.49 -4.72
CA LYS A 455 -27.31 30.79 -4.23
C LYS A 455 -28.51 31.63 -3.74
N SER A 456 -28.35 32.31 -2.60
CA SER A 456 -29.27 33.34 -2.12
C SER A 456 -28.97 34.67 -2.82
N GLU A 457 -30.01 35.27 -3.38
CA GLU A 457 -29.98 36.60 -4.01
C GLU A 457 -29.84 37.70 -2.95
N ASN A 458 -28.96 38.66 -3.20
CA ASN A 458 -29.19 40.07 -2.88
C ASN A 458 -28.36 40.95 -3.82
N THR A 459 -29.07 41.48 -4.80
CA THR A 459 -28.78 42.54 -5.77
C THR A 459 -28.56 43.90 -5.05
N PRO A 460 -27.98 44.95 -5.67
CA PRO A 460 -28.72 45.70 -6.70
C PRO A 460 -27.93 46.15 -7.95
N THR A 461 -28.72 46.11 -9.02
CA THR A 461 -28.66 46.65 -10.38
C THR A 461 -28.30 48.13 -10.54
N LYS A 462 -27.75 48.48 -11.72
CA LYS A 462 -28.19 49.49 -12.73
C LYS A 462 -26.94 50.04 -13.48
N ASP A 463 -26.91 50.39 -14.76
CA ASP A 463 -27.91 50.52 -15.83
C ASP A 463 -27.18 50.50 -17.19
N LYS A 464 -27.91 50.18 -18.27
CA LYS A 464 -27.49 50.31 -19.67
C LYS A 464 -27.83 51.71 -20.21
N SER A 465 -26.95 52.34 -20.99
CA SER A 465 -27.29 52.90 -22.32
C SER A 465 -26.16 53.74 -22.97
N ASN A 466 -25.75 53.29 -24.16
CA ASN A 466 -25.55 53.99 -25.45
C ASN A 466 -24.57 55.16 -25.71
N THR A 467 -23.84 54.94 -26.83
CA THR A 467 -23.46 55.80 -27.97
C THR A 467 -22.13 56.60 -28.01
N ALA A 468 -21.30 56.19 -28.99
CA ALA A 468 -20.41 56.91 -29.94
C ALA A 468 -19.29 57.81 -29.36
N THR A 469 -18.04 57.82 -29.84
CA THR A 469 -17.52 57.92 -31.22
C THR A 469 -16.04 57.46 -31.31
N ASN A 470 -15.60 57.16 -32.53
CA ASN A 470 -14.25 56.74 -32.96
C ASN A 470 -13.11 57.72 -32.60
N VAL A 471 -11.92 57.17 -32.35
CA VAL A 471 -10.67 57.25 -33.17
C VAL A 471 -9.48 56.89 -32.27
N GLY A 472 -8.66 55.91 -32.68
CA GLY A 472 -7.34 55.69 -32.09
C GLY A 472 -6.85 54.24 -32.08
N ASP A 473 -6.31 53.80 -33.21
CA ASP A 473 -5.12 52.95 -33.38
C ASP A 473 -4.92 51.60 -32.66
N LYS A 474 -4.59 50.63 -33.53
CA LYS A 474 -3.74 49.43 -33.39
C LYS A 474 -4.36 48.10 -32.95
N ILE A 475 -4.25 47.18 -33.91
CA ILE A 475 -4.57 45.76 -33.92
C ILE A 475 -3.35 44.95 -33.43
N ILE A 476 -3.59 44.08 -32.45
CA ILE A 476 -3.10 42.69 -32.23
C ILE A 476 -1.57 42.46 -32.09
N GLU A 477 -1.10 41.97 -30.93
CA GLU A 477 -0.80 40.53 -30.65
C GLU A 477 0.02 40.31 -29.34
N LYS A 478 -0.32 39.22 -28.62
CA LYS A 478 0.52 38.36 -27.74
C LYS A 478 1.14 38.84 -26.40
N ASN A 479 0.70 38.13 -25.35
CA ASN A 479 1.45 37.35 -24.35
C ASN A 479 2.55 37.97 -23.45
N SER A 480 2.40 37.60 -22.17
CA SER A 480 3.41 37.21 -21.19
C SER A 480 3.81 38.23 -20.11
N SER A 481 3.43 37.91 -18.86
CA SER A 481 4.12 38.30 -17.63
C SER A 481 4.15 37.05 -16.73
N HIS A 482 5.17 36.20 -16.90
CA HIS A 482 6.35 36.10 -16.04
C HIS A 482 6.06 35.80 -14.56
N CYS A 483 6.22 34.52 -14.22
CA CYS A 483 6.39 33.97 -12.88
C CYS A 483 7.90 33.62 -12.71
N PRO A 484 8.53 33.80 -11.52
CA PRO A 484 9.97 33.63 -11.36
C PRO A 484 10.45 32.20 -11.62
N ASP A 485 11.50 32.06 -12.42
CA ASP A 485 12.09 30.81 -12.94
C ASP A 485 12.85 29.94 -11.90
N SER A 486 12.64 30.12 -10.60
CA SER A 486 13.34 29.34 -9.57
C SER A 486 12.64 28.03 -9.17
N LEU A 487 11.37 27.81 -9.54
CA LEU A 487 10.62 26.59 -9.16
C LEU A 487 10.49 25.52 -10.26
N LYS A 488 10.90 25.78 -11.49
CA LYS A 488 10.76 24.82 -12.61
C LYS A 488 11.87 23.77 -12.72
N LYS A 489 12.96 23.88 -11.95
CA LYS A 489 14.15 23.03 -12.12
C LYS A 489 14.33 21.90 -11.11
N LEU A 490 13.44 21.70 -10.14
CA LEU A 490 13.67 20.71 -9.06
C LEU A 490 12.73 19.49 -9.01
N ILE A 491 11.82 19.32 -9.97
CA ILE A 491 10.90 18.15 -10.00
C ILE A 491 11.16 17.23 -11.22
N LEU A 492 12.20 17.52 -12.01
CA LEU A 492 12.67 16.63 -13.08
C LEU A 492 14.17 16.42 -12.96
N LYS A 493 14.58 15.59 -12.00
CA LYS A 493 15.81 14.80 -12.05
C LYS A 493 15.86 13.73 -10.98
#